data_AF-A0A5B1BKD1-F1
#
_entry.id   AF-A0A5B1BKD1-F1
#
_cell.length_a   1.000
_cell.length_b   1.000
_cell.length_c   1.000
_cell.angle_alpha   90.00
_cell.angle_beta   90.00
_cell.angle_gamma   90.00
#
_symmetry.space_group_name_H-M   'P 1'
#
loop_
_entity.id
_entity.type
_entity.pdbx_description
1 polymer ?
#
loop_
_entity_poly.entity_id
_entity_poly.type
_entity_poly.pdbx_seq_one_letter_code
_entity_poly.pdbx_strand_id
1 'polypeptide(L)'
;MTTLTRDADAPPNTLEVLTTIITLDVNHPATRSILIDAHHAHRLTMSGYAHLLERYDFFTGIKNGHPDHRRALNILYATHGRPDGALQIRLQSDVAPRLANPECDWWRHAIHPDHPPVTKPWKIPASGDIAYQIRANPTTTVQGRRRAITHPDKQLHWWVSHAAKAGLR
;
A
#
# COMPACT_ATOMS: atom_id res chain seq x y z
N MET A 1 38.81 -21.81 25.56
CA MET A 1 37.77 -20.76 25.59
C MET A 1 37.86 -19.99 24.29
N THR A 2 36.99 -20.33 23.33
CA THR A 2 36.98 -19.71 22.00
C THR A 2 35.94 -18.60 22.02
N THR A 3 36.40 -17.36 21.97
CA THR A 3 35.55 -16.18 21.91
C THR A 3 34.90 -16.13 20.53
N LEU A 4 33.62 -16.44 20.44
CA LEU A 4 32.80 -16.15 19.25
C LEU A 4 32.57 -14.64 19.22
N THR A 5 33.39 -13.92 18.47
CA THR A 5 33.04 -12.59 17.97
C THR A 5 31.80 -12.78 17.11
N ARG A 6 30.65 -12.44 17.68
CA ARG A 6 29.41 -12.22 16.96
C ARG A 6 29.68 -10.99 16.10
N ASP A 7 30.03 -11.20 14.83
CA ASP A 7 29.97 -10.14 13.83
C ASP A 7 28.54 -9.58 13.92
N ALA A 8 28.45 -8.34 14.39
CA ALA A 8 27.22 -7.59 14.33
C ALA A 8 26.96 -7.38 12.84
N ASP A 9 26.07 -8.19 12.27
CA ASP A 9 25.61 -8.08 10.89
C ASP A 9 25.36 -6.61 10.57
N ALA A 10 26.16 -6.07 9.64
CA ALA A 10 25.88 -4.76 9.09
C ALA A 10 24.42 -4.76 8.61
N PRO A 11 23.64 -3.70 8.90
CA PRO A 11 22.24 -3.66 8.50
C PRO A 11 22.16 -3.94 6.99
N PRO A 12 21.18 -4.76 6.55
CA PRO A 12 21.12 -5.17 5.16
C PRO A 12 21.10 -3.94 4.24
N ASN A 13 21.98 -3.93 3.23
CA ASN A 13 22.09 -2.84 2.25
C ASN A 13 20.82 -2.65 1.39
N THR A 14 19.79 -3.46 1.62
CA THR A 14 18.51 -3.41 0.91
C THR A 14 17.34 -3.66 1.87
N LEU A 15 16.29 -2.87 1.74
CA LEU A 15 14.98 -3.14 2.31
C LEU A 15 14.21 -4.06 1.36
N GLU A 16 13.56 -5.10 1.88
CA GLU A 16 12.71 -5.98 1.08
C GLU A 16 11.24 -5.78 1.43
N VAL A 17 10.40 -5.57 0.41
CA VAL A 17 8.95 -5.47 0.57
C VAL A 17 8.26 -6.37 -0.45
N LEU A 18 7.18 -7.05 -0.07
CA LEU A 18 6.40 -7.82 -1.04
C LEU A 18 5.56 -6.86 -1.88
N THR A 19 5.64 -7.01 -3.20
CA THR A 19 4.81 -6.27 -4.14
C THR A 19 3.92 -7.23 -4.89
N THR A 20 2.60 -7.01 -4.83
CA THR A 20 1.62 -7.74 -5.65
C THR A 20 1.07 -6.84 -6.73
N ILE A 21 1.14 -7.28 -7.98
CA ILE A 21 0.52 -6.59 -9.13
C ILE A 21 -0.77 -7.32 -9.49
N ILE A 22 -1.87 -6.58 -9.56
CA ILE A 22 -3.18 -7.06 -10.01
C ILE A 22 -3.56 -6.22 -11.23
N THR A 23 -3.96 -6.88 -12.31
CA THR A 23 -4.47 -6.21 -13.51
C THR A 23 -5.95 -6.48 -13.61
N LEU A 24 -6.76 -5.43 -13.67
CA LEU A 24 -8.22 -5.51 -13.75
C LEU A 24 -8.70 -5.01 -15.10
N ASP A 25 -9.71 -5.65 -15.69
CA ASP A 25 -10.42 -5.17 -16.87
C ASP A 25 -11.30 -3.96 -16.49
N VAL A 26 -11.09 -2.81 -17.14
CA VAL A 26 -11.85 -1.59 -16.86
C VAL A 26 -13.32 -1.69 -17.24
N ASN A 27 -13.69 -2.63 -18.12
CA ASN A 27 -15.09 -2.81 -18.53
C ASN A 27 -15.92 -3.54 -17.48
N HIS A 28 -15.27 -4.30 -16.59
CA HIS A 28 -15.95 -5.01 -15.52
C HIS A 28 -16.57 -4.03 -14.50
N PRO A 29 -17.84 -4.19 -14.09
CA PRO A 29 -18.50 -3.26 -13.17
C PRO A 29 -17.76 -3.02 -11.84
N ALA A 30 -17.14 -4.07 -11.29
CA ALA A 30 -16.33 -3.98 -10.07
C ALA A 30 -15.08 -3.09 -10.25
N THR A 31 -14.46 -3.08 -11.43
CA THR A 31 -13.32 -2.19 -11.71
C THR A 31 -13.77 -0.75 -11.87
N ARG A 32 -14.91 -0.53 -12.55
CA ARG A 32 -15.47 0.81 -12.73
C ARG A 32 -15.86 1.45 -11.39
N SER A 33 -16.36 0.66 -10.45
CA SER A 33 -16.73 1.18 -9.13
C SER A 33 -15.52 1.67 -8.32
N ILE A 34 -14.34 1.08 -8.52
CA ILE A 34 -13.06 1.51 -7.92
C ILE A 34 -12.60 2.86 -8.46
N LEU A 35 -12.86 3.14 -9.74
CA LEU A 35 -12.48 4.41 -10.37
C LEU A 35 -13.30 5.60 -9.87
N ILE A 36 -14.52 5.34 -9.37
CA ILE A 36 -15.45 6.35 -8.89
C ILE A 36 -15.38 6.49 -7.36
N ASP A 37 -15.07 5.40 -6.65
CA ASP A 37 -15.04 5.38 -5.18
C ASP A 37 -13.78 4.68 -4.63
N ALA A 38 -12.97 5.46 -3.91
CA ALA A 38 -11.76 4.98 -3.25
C ALA A 38 -12.06 3.95 -2.14
N HIS A 39 -13.26 3.95 -1.55
CA HIS A 39 -13.67 2.93 -0.58
C HIS A 39 -13.77 1.54 -1.21
N HIS A 40 -14.19 1.45 -2.47
CA HIS A 40 -14.18 0.17 -3.19
C HIS A 40 -12.76 -0.30 -3.50
N ALA A 41 -11.85 0.63 -3.83
CA ALA A 41 -10.42 0.33 -3.98
C ALA A 41 -9.82 -0.24 -2.68
N HIS A 42 -10.19 0.39 -1.56
CA HIS A 42 -9.78 -0.05 -0.24
C HIS A 42 -10.34 -1.44 0.09
N ARG A 43 -11.64 -1.67 -0.13
CA ARG A 43 -12.29 -2.97 0.11
C ARG A 43 -11.63 -4.08 -0.70
N LEU A 44 -11.32 -3.84 -1.99
CA LEU A 44 -10.60 -4.80 -2.82
C LEU A 44 -9.24 -5.12 -2.21
N THR A 45 -8.47 -4.08 -1.88
CA THR A 45 -7.13 -4.24 -1.29
C THR A 45 -7.19 -5.06 0.00
N MET A 46 -8.11 -4.75 0.91
CA MET A 46 -8.21 -5.42 2.20
C MET A 46 -8.77 -6.85 2.08
N SER A 47 -9.60 -7.16 1.08
CA SER A 47 -10.19 -8.49 0.90
C SER A 47 -9.14 -9.59 0.72
N GLY A 48 -8.02 -9.29 0.06
CA GLY A 48 -6.90 -10.23 -0.08
C GLY A 48 -6.19 -10.56 1.24
N TYR A 49 -6.39 -9.75 2.28
CA TYR A 49 -5.81 -9.95 3.61
C TYR A 49 -6.83 -10.44 4.63
N ALA A 50 -8.12 -10.57 4.28
CA ALA A 50 -9.20 -10.88 5.22
C ALA A 50 -8.90 -12.07 6.14
N HIS A 51 -8.34 -13.15 5.61
CA HIS A 51 -7.90 -14.33 6.36
C HIS A 51 -6.87 -14.07 7.49
N LEU A 52 -6.12 -12.97 7.42
CA LEU A 52 -5.22 -12.50 8.47
C LEU A 52 -5.95 -11.56 9.42
N LEU A 53 -6.83 -10.72 8.87
CA LEU A 53 -7.60 -9.73 9.63
C LEU A 53 -8.66 -10.38 10.52
N GLU A 54 -9.17 -11.56 10.19
CA GLU A 54 -10.05 -12.35 11.07
C GLU A 54 -9.37 -12.73 12.40
N ARG A 55 -8.03 -12.75 12.45
CA ARG A 55 -7.27 -13.04 13.68
C ARG A 55 -7.05 -11.82 14.56
N TYR A 56 -7.42 -10.64 14.09
CA TYR A 56 -7.25 -9.38 14.79
C TYR A 56 -8.61 -8.65 14.79
N ASP A 57 -9.29 -8.55 15.93
CA ASP A 57 -10.66 -8.03 16.06
C ASP A 57 -10.94 -6.77 15.20
N PHE A 58 -11.68 -6.95 14.11
CA PHE A 58 -12.26 -5.90 13.27
C PHE A 58 -13.72 -5.71 13.73
N PHE A 59 -14.18 -4.46 13.90
CA PHE A 59 -15.57 -4.06 14.19
C PHE A 59 -16.07 -4.05 15.65
N THR A 60 -15.52 -3.20 16.50
CA THR A 60 -16.26 -2.79 17.73
C THR A 60 -16.39 -1.29 17.97
N GLY A 61 -15.90 -0.41 17.08
CA GLY A 61 -16.08 1.04 17.29
C GLY A 61 -15.48 1.53 18.62
N ILE A 62 -14.47 0.83 19.16
CA ILE A 62 -13.76 1.24 20.37
C ILE A 62 -12.81 2.37 20.00
N LYS A 63 -13.05 3.55 20.57
CA LYS A 63 -12.36 4.82 20.30
C LYS A 63 -10.85 4.80 20.60
N ASN A 64 -10.32 3.78 21.28
CA ASN A 64 -8.94 3.74 21.76
C ASN A 64 -8.31 2.36 21.49
N GLY A 65 -7.48 2.23 20.45
CA GLY A 65 -6.31 1.34 20.56
C GLY A 65 -6.25 0.04 19.75
N HIS A 66 -6.88 -0.07 18.58
CA HIS A 66 -6.43 -1.07 17.61
C HIS A 66 -5.49 -0.41 16.60
N PRO A 67 -4.24 -0.89 16.42
CA PRO A 67 -3.43 -0.46 15.30
C PRO A 67 -4.20 -0.85 14.03
N ASP A 68 -4.57 0.16 13.23
CA ASP A 68 -5.09 0.02 11.88
C ASP A 68 -4.28 -1.10 11.20
N HIS A 69 -4.93 -2.20 10.81
CA HIS A 69 -4.23 -3.40 10.33
C HIS A 69 -3.41 -3.11 9.08
N ARG A 70 -3.75 -2.02 8.36
CA ARG A 70 -2.92 -1.44 7.32
C ARG A 70 -1.53 -1.07 7.84
N ARG A 71 -1.44 -0.48 9.02
CA ARG A 71 -0.18 -0.14 9.70
C ARG A 71 0.51 -1.37 10.29
N ALA A 72 -0.25 -2.39 10.71
CA ALA A 72 0.32 -3.63 11.23
C ALA A 72 0.98 -4.50 10.14
N LEU A 73 0.44 -4.48 8.92
CA LEU A 73 0.92 -5.26 7.77
C LEU A 73 1.58 -4.37 6.68
N ASN A 74 1.77 -3.08 6.98
CA ASN A 74 2.24 -2.04 6.07
C ASN A 74 1.58 -2.06 4.67
N ILE A 75 0.27 -2.29 4.62
CA ILE A 75 -0.47 -2.43 3.36
C ILE A 75 -0.61 -1.06 2.69
N LEU A 76 0.01 -0.91 1.53
CA LEU A 76 -0.12 0.25 0.66
C LEU A 76 -0.67 -0.22 -0.69
N TYR A 77 -1.45 0.65 -1.34
CA TYR A 77 -1.84 0.44 -2.72
C TYR A 77 -1.68 1.70 -3.54
N ALA A 78 -1.37 1.50 -4.81
CA ALA A 78 -1.43 2.52 -5.85
C ALA A 78 -2.16 1.96 -7.06
N THR A 79 -2.88 2.83 -7.77
CA THR A 79 -3.59 2.47 -8.99
C THR A 79 -3.06 3.26 -10.18
N HIS A 80 -3.02 2.61 -11.34
CA HIS A 80 -2.57 3.20 -12.59
C HIS A 80 -3.45 2.67 -13.74
N GLY A 81 -4.18 3.58 -14.40
CA GLY A 81 -4.92 3.24 -15.62
C GLY A 81 -3.97 3.10 -16.79
N ARG A 82 -4.13 2.05 -17.59
CA ARG A 82 -3.32 1.77 -18.77
C ARG A 82 -4.08 2.12 -20.06
N PRO A 83 -3.37 2.48 -21.15
CA PRO A 83 -4.02 2.80 -22.44
C PRO A 83 -4.76 1.61 -23.08
N ASP A 84 -4.43 0.39 -22.68
CA ASP A 84 -5.04 -0.86 -23.16
C ASP A 84 -6.40 -1.17 -22.51
N GLY A 85 -6.94 -0.26 -21.69
CA GLY A 85 -8.21 -0.46 -21.00
C GLY A 85 -8.09 -1.34 -19.75
N ALA A 86 -6.89 -1.53 -19.21
CA ALA A 86 -6.70 -2.19 -17.93
C ALA A 86 -6.43 -1.19 -16.79
N LEU A 87 -6.89 -1.52 -15.58
CA LEU A 87 -6.48 -0.86 -14.35
C LEU A 87 -5.45 -1.73 -13.63
N GLN A 88 -4.23 -1.23 -13.49
CA GLN A 88 -3.21 -1.87 -12.68
C GLN A 88 -3.30 -1.40 -11.23
N ILE A 89 -3.36 -2.34 -10.30
CA ILE A 89 -3.24 -2.11 -8.87
C ILE A 89 -1.91 -2.70 -8.41
N ARG A 90 -1.09 -1.87 -7.78
CA ARG A 90 0.15 -2.27 -7.12
C ARG A 90 -0.09 -2.27 -5.62
N LEU A 91 -0.02 -3.43 -4.99
CA LEU A 91 -0.06 -3.60 -3.55
C LEU A 91 1.36 -3.77 -3.02
N GLN A 92 1.67 -3.11 -1.91
CA GLN A 92 2.88 -3.38 -1.12
C GLN A 92 2.49 -3.74 0.30
N SER A 93 3.16 -4.72 0.88
CA SER A 93 2.85 -5.24 2.22
C SER A 93 4.00 -6.10 2.75
N ASP A 94 3.97 -6.38 4.04
CA ASP A 94 4.94 -7.29 4.67
C ASP A 94 4.60 -8.77 4.43
N VAL A 95 3.36 -9.05 4.02
CA VAL A 95 2.82 -10.40 3.78
C VAL A 95 2.12 -10.46 2.43
N ALA A 96 2.14 -11.60 1.75
CA ALA A 96 1.44 -11.77 0.48
C ALA A 96 -0.10 -11.84 0.70
N PRO A 97 -0.90 -11.17 -0.15
CA PRO A 97 -2.35 -11.34 -0.11
C PRO A 97 -2.76 -12.71 -0.66
N ARG A 98 -3.88 -13.25 -0.18
CA ARG A 98 -4.55 -14.43 -0.75
C ARG A 98 -5.77 -13.96 -1.53
N LEU A 99 -5.66 -13.96 -2.86
CA LEU A 99 -6.70 -13.44 -3.76
C LEU A 99 -7.71 -14.50 -4.21
N ALA A 100 -7.49 -15.75 -3.80
CA ALA A 100 -8.37 -16.88 -4.08
C ALA A 100 -9.40 -17.15 -2.96
N ASN A 101 -9.45 -16.32 -1.91
CA ASN A 101 -10.40 -16.46 -0.82
C ASN A 101 -11.80 -15.91 -1.19
N PRO A 102 -12.87 -16.37 -0.51
CA PRO A 102 -14.24 -15.97 -0.82
C PRO A 102 -14.50 -14.47 -0.74
N GLU A 103 -13.78 -13.75 0.13
CA GLU A 103 -13.95 -12.30 0.32
C GLU A 103 -13.56 -11.50 -0.94
N CYS A 104 -12.80 -12.11 -1.85
CA CYS A 104 -12.40 -11.52 -3.13
C CYS A 104 -13.37 -11.80 -4.29
N ASP A 105 -14.41 -12.62 -4.09
CA ASP A 105 -15.24 -13.13 -5.20
C ASP A 105 -15.89 -12.02 -6.03
N TRP A 106 -16.29 -10.92 -5.39
CA TRP A 106 -16.96 -9.80 -6.05
C TRP A 106 -16.10 -9.08 -7.11
N TRP A 107 -14.77 -9.21 -7.06
CA TRP A 107 -13.84 -8.62 -8.04
C TRP A 107 -12.93 -9.64 -8.72
N ARG A 108 -12.95 -10.91 -8.30
CA ARG A 108 -12.15 -11.99 -8.91
C ARG A 108 -12.37 -12.08 -10.42
N HIS A 109 -13.62 -11.94 -10.86
CA HIS A 109 -13.99 -11.94 -12.29
C HIS A 109 -13.54 -10.69 -13.05
N ALA A 110 -13.13 -9.64 -12.34
CA ALA A 110 -12.56 -8.44 -12.92
C ALA A 110 -11.07 -8.58 -13.23
N ILE A 111 -10.39 -9.60 -12.67
CA ILE A 111 -8.97 -9.86 -12.95
C ILE A 111 -8.82 -10.22 -14.43
N HIS A 112 -7.91 -9.53 -15.11
CA HIS A 112 -7.65 -9.77 -16.51
C HIS A 112 -7.11 -11.20 -16.70
N PRO A 113 -7.75 -12.05 -17.52
CA PRO A 113 -7.44 -13.48 -17.60
C PRO A 113 -6.00 -13.75 -18.06
N ASP A 114 -5.48 -12.93 -18.97
CA ASP A 114 -4.11 -13.05 -19.48
C ASP A 114 -3.03 -12.48 -18.53
N HIS A 115 -3.45 -11.85 -17.43
CA HIS A 115 -2.56 -11.18 -16.48
C HIS A 115 -2.92 -11.55 -15.04
N PRO A 116 -2.71 -12.82 -14.64
CA PRO A 116 -2.99 -13.26 -13.28
C PRO A 116 -2.19 -12.45 -12.26
N PRO A 117 -2.66 -12.32 -11.00
CA PRO A 117 -1.93 -11.58 -10.00
C PRO A 117 -0.55 -12.17 -9.74
N VAL A 118 0.45 -11.31 -9.60
CA VAL A 118 1.85 -11.72 -9.37
C VAL A 118 2.40 -11.03 -8.13
N THR A 119 2.85 -11.81 -7.15
CA THR A 119 3.57 -11.33 -5.98
C THR A 119 5.07 -11.59 -6.12
N LYS A 120 5.89 -10.57 -5.89
CA LYS A 120 7.36 -10.69 -5.91
C LYS A 120 7.97 -9.87 -4.77
N PRO A 121 9.10 -10.35 -4.18
CA PRO A 121 9.90 -9.51 -3.33
C PRO A 121 10.53 -8.39 -4.17
N TRP A 122 10.42 -7.16 -3.68
CA TRP A 122 11.05 -5.99 -4.26
C TRP A 122 12.13 -5.51 -3.32
N LYS A 123 13.37 -5.48 -3.81
CA LYS A 123 14.53 -4.99 -3.06
C LYS A 123 14.74 -3.51 -3.37
N ILE A 124 14.68 -2.68 -2.34
CA ILE A 124 14.94 -1.25 -2.41
C ILE A 124 16.32 -1.00 -1.80
N PRO A 125 17.24 -0.32 -2.49
CA PRO A 125 18.51 0.07 -1.90
C PRO A 125 18.28 0.87 -0.60
N ALA A 126 19.02 0.54 0.45
CA ALA A 126 18.95 1.28 1.72
C ALA A 126 19.55 2.70 1.61
N SER A 127 20.35 2.94 0.57
CA SER A 127 21.01 4.22 0.29
C SER A 127 21.15 4.43 -1.21
N GLY A 128 21.29 5.69 -1.62
CA GLY A 128 21.47 6.11 -3.01
C GLY A 128 20.22 6.73 -3.60
N ASP A 129 20.33 7.15 -4.86
CA ASP A 129 19.24 7.83 -5.56
C ASP A 129 18.23 6.83 -6.09
N ILE A 130 16.95 7.09 -5.85
CA ILE A 130 15.83 6.31 -6.39
C ILE A 130 14.84 7.23 -7.09
N ALA A 131 14.34 6.78 -8.24
CA ALA A 131 13.17 7.39 -8.84
C ALA A 131 11.91 6.87 -8.13
N TYR A 132 10.99 7.76 -7.78
CA TYR A 132 9.73 7.39 -7.13
C TYR A 132 8.55 8.22 -7.66
N GLN A 133 7.36 7.65 -7.49
CA GLN A 133 6.09 8.34 -7.70
C GLN A 133 5.28 8.22 -6.41
N ILE A 134 4.70 9.33 -5.96
CA ILE A 134 3.88 9.36 -4.76
C ILE A 134 2.53 10.04 -5.01
N ARG A 135 1.47 9.46 -4.46
CA ARG A 135 0.19 10.13 -4.25
C ARG A 135 0.01 10.33 -2.75
N ALA A 136 0.00 11.58 -2.32
CA ALA A 136 -0.13 11.98 -0.91
C ALA A 136 -1.33 12.90 -0.70
N ASN A 137 -1.72 13.09 0.56
CA ASN A 137 -2.74 14.08 0.97
C ASN A 137 -2.09 15.12 1.89
N PRO A 138 -1.49 16.19 1.34
CA PRO A 138 -0.88 17.25 2.12
C PRO A 138 -1.93 17.98 2.97
N THR A 139 -1.73 17.98 4.28
CA THR A 139 -2.68 18.58 5.22
C THR A 139 -1.99 19.36 6.30
N THR A 140 -2.67 20.38 6.81
CA THR A 140 -2.27 21.16 7.98
C THR A 140 -3.40 21.17 9.01
N THR A 141 -3.08 21.46 10.27
CA THR A 141 -4.06 21.60 11.34
C THR A 141 -4.30 23.08 11.60
N VAL A 142 -5.54 23.54 11.43
CA VAL A 142 -5.96 24.93 11.69
C VAL A 142 -7.09 24.88 12.71
N GLN A 143 -6.90 25.53 13.87
CA GLN A 143 -7.89 25.55 14.96
C GLN A 143 -8.35 24.13 15.36
N GLY A 144 -7.40 23.20 15.48
CA GLY A 144 -7.68 21.80 15.83
C GLY A 144 -8.32 20.95 14.72
N ARG A 145 -8.60 21.52 13.53
CA ARG A 145 -9.18 20.78 12.40
C ARG A 145 -8.14 20.55 11.31
N ARG A 146 -8.11 19.31 10.79
CA ARG A 146 -7.28 18.94 9.65
C ARG A 146 -7.88 19.55 8.36
N ARG A 147 -7.07 20.27 7.60
CA ARG A 147 -7.44 20.95 6.35
C ARG A 147 -6.45 20.55 5.25
N ALA A 148 -6.94 20.38 4.02
CA ALA A 148 -6.08 20.15 2.87
C ALA A 148 -5.27 21.42 2.56
N ILE A 149 -3.99 21.24 2.20
CA ILE A 149 -3.14 22.30 1.68
C ILE A 149 -3.39 22.39 0.18
N THR A 150 -3.79 23.54 -0.34
CA THR A 150 -4.14 23.73 -1.76
C THR A 150 -3.07 24.42 -2.60
N HIS A 151 -2.16 25.18 -1.98
CA HIS A 151 -1.09 25.89 -2.70
C HIS A 151 0.09 24.96 -3.03
N PRO A 152 0.53 24.87 -4.30
CA PRO A 152 1.60 23.97 -4.73
C PRO A 152 2.90 24.10 -3.93
N ASP A 153 3.41 25.31 -3.71
CA ASP A 153 4.66 25.52 -2.96
C ASP A 153 4.57 25.01 -1.52
N LYS A 154 3.39 25.16 -0.89
CA LYS A 154 3.14 24.65 0.46
C LYS A 154 3.00 23.13 0.46
N GLN A 155 2.45 22.53 -0.60
CA GLN A 155 2.40 21.08 -0.76
C GLN A 155 3.82 20.50 -0.94
N LEU A 156 4.67 21.16 -1.73
CA LEU A 156 6.07 20.78 -1.93
C LEU A 156 6.85 20.87 -0.62
N HIS A 157 6.76 22.00 0.10
CA HIS A 157 7.40 22.16 1.40
C HIS A 157 6.93 21.10 2.41
N TRP A 158 5.62 20.84 2.43
CA TRP A 158 5.04 19.78 3.25
C TRP A 158 5.67 18.42 2.91
N TRP A 159 5.77 18.09 1.62
CA TRP A 159 6.37 16.82 1.17
C TRP A 159 7.84 16.70 1.57
N VAL A 160 8.67 17.71 1.25
CA VAL A 160 10.11 17.71 1.56
C VAL A 160 10.34 17.53 3.07
N SER A 161 9.53 18.18 3.91
CA SER A 161 9.64 18.01 5.37
C SER A 161 9.32 16.58 5.82
N HIS A 162 8.33 15.91 5.22
CA HIS A 162 7.98 14.53 5.55
C HIS A 162 9.00 13.53 5.00
N ALA A 163 9.49 13.76 3.78
CA ALA A 163 10.55 12.99 3.16
C ALA A 163 11.83 13.01 4.02
N ALA A 164 12.26 14.20 4.47
CA ALA A 164 13.41 14.37 5.35
C ALA A 164 13.28 13.61 6.67
N LYS A 165 12.10 13.64 7.31
CA LYS A 165 11.84 12.89 8.55
C LYS A 165 11.85 11.37 8.33
N ALA A 166 11.58 10.91 7.12
CA ALA A 166 11.65 9.51 6.72
C ALA A 166 13.05 9.09 6.23
N GLY A 167 14.04 9.99 6.26
CA GLY A 167 15.42 9.71 5.83
C GLY A 167 15.67 9.91 4.33
N LEU A 168 14.71 10.47 3.59
CA LEU A 168 14.86 10.83 2.17
C LEU A 168 15.37 12.28 2.05
N ARG A 169 16.08 12.60 0.97
CA ARG A 169 16.60 13.95 0.69
C ARG A 169 16.38 14.35 -0.76
#